data_AF-D9UFI9-F1
#
_entry.id   AF-D9UFI9-F1
#
_cell.length_a   1.000
_cell.length_b   1.000
_cell.length_c   1.000
_cell.angle_alpha   90.00
_cell.angle_beta   90.00
_cell.angle_gamma   90.00
#
_symmetry.space_group_name_H-M   'P 1'
#
loop_
_entity.id
_entity.type
_entity.pdbx_description
1 polymer ?
#
loop_
_entity_poly.entity_id
_entity_poly.type
_entity_poly.pdbx_seq_one_letter_code
_entity_poly.pdbx_strand_id
1 'polypeptide(L)'
;MVVLVALGSFVMTLVGGWAAHHVTDRRHLVLGFAGGLMLGVVGLDLLPEAVEGAGRKVWGVPAALLLFVAGFLTAHVVERLLALRRAAHGAKNPEQVPQVGIGAAAAMVGHSVADGIAIGASFQVGEAIGFTVALAVISHDFADGFNTYTLTRA
;
A
#
# COMPACT_ATOMS: atom_id res chain seq x y z
N MET A 1 5.53 -1.05 -23.48
CA MET A 1 4.32 -0.59 -22.77
C MET A 1 4.43 -0.78 -21.26
N VAL A 2 4.57 -2.00 -20.75
CA VAL A 2 4.70 -2.29 -19.31
C VAL A 2 5.79 -1.48 -18.60
N VAL A 3 6.94 -1.28 -19.26
CA VAL A 3 8.05 -0.45 -18.73
C VAL A 3 7.64 1.02 -18.54
N LEU A 4 6.83 1.58 -19.44
CA LEU A 4 6.34 2.96 -19.32
C LEU A 4 5.34 3.10 -18.18
N VAL A 5 4.50 2.07 -17.97
CA VAL A 5 3.56 2.00 -16.86
C VAL A 5 4.30 1.93 -15.52
N ALA A 6 5.29 1.04 -15.42
CA ALA A 6 6.13 0.93 -14.23
C ALA A 6 6.91 2.22 -13.95
N LEU A 7 7.36 2.92 -15.01
CA LEU A 7 7.99 4.24 -14.86
C LEU A 7 6.99 5.28 -14.34
N GLY A 8 5.74 5.26 -14.82
CA GLY A 8 4.68 6.14 -14.34
C GLY A 8 4.37 5.93 -12.85
N SER A 9 4.35 4.67 -12.41
CA SER A 9 4.23 4.27 -11.00
C SER A 9 5.37 4.86 -10.16
N PHE A 10 6.61 4.64 -10.59
CA PHE A 10 7.80 5.20 -9.95
C PHE A 10 7.79 6.75 -9.87
N VAL A 11 7.37 7.41 -10.94
CA VAL A 11 7.23 8.88 -10.97
C VAL A 11 6.16 9.32 -9.97
N MET A 12 5.04 8.62 -9.85
CA MET A 12 4.02 8.96 -8.86
C MET A 12 4.50 8.82 -7.42
N THR A 13 5.26 7.76 -7.11
CA THR A 13 5.90 7.63 -5.79
C THR A 13 6.85 8.80 -5.50
N LEU A 14 7.67 9.21 -6.48
CA LEU A 14 8.57 10.36 -6.34
C LEU A 14 7.79 11.67 -6.13
N VAL A 15 6.74 11.90 -6.91
CA VAL A 15 5.88 13.08 -6.82
C VAL A 15 5.18 13.13 -5.45
N GLY A 16 4.71 11.99 -4.94
CA GLY A 16 4.14 11.86 -3.60
C GLY A 16 5.12 12.27 -2.50
N GLY A 17 6.35 11.76 -2.56
CA GLY A 17 7.40 12.11 -1.60
C GLY A 17 7.83 13.57 -1.69
N TRP A 18 7.94 14.11 -2.91
CA TRP A 18 8.25 15.53 -3.13
C TRP A 18 7.13 16.44 -2.64
N ALA A 19 5.87 16.07 -2.85
CA ALA A 19 4.71 16.79 -2.33
C ALA A 19 4.69 16.79 -0.79
N ALA A 20 5.03 15.66 -0.15
CA ALA A 20 5.14 15.58 1.30
C ALA A 20 6.23 16.49 1.89
N HIS A 21 7.31 16.74 1.13
CA HIS A 21 8.32 17.73 1.51
C HIS A 21 7.74 19.15 1.56
N HIS A 22 6.88 19.53 0.61
CA HIS A 22 6.37 20.89 0.48
C HIS A 22 5.09 21.14 1.30
N VAL A 23 4.26 20.12 1.47
CA VAL A 23 3.01 20.21 2.26
C VAL A 23 3.32 19.84 3.71
N THR A 24 3.49 20.85 4.57
CA THR A 24 3.77 20.66 6.00
C THR A 24 2.52 20.86 6.87
N ASP A 25 1.75 21.92 6.65
CA ASP A 25 0.61 22.26 7.52
C ASP A 25 -0.67 21.45 7.26
N ARG A 26 -0.82 20.85 6.07
CA ARG A 26 -2.05 20.14 5.65
C ARG A 26 -1.86 18.64 5.43
N ARG A 27 -0.80 18.05 6.00
CA ARG A 27 -0.48 16.62 5.83
C ARG A 27 -1.63 15.70 6.21
N HIS A 28 -2.36 16.00 7.29
CA HIS A 28 -3.49 15.19 7.74
C HIS A 28 -4.66 15.15 6.74
N LEU A 29 -4.89 16.23 5.98
CA LEU A 29 -5.91 16.24 4.92
C LEU A 29 -5.47 15.39 3.73
N VAL A 30 -4.20 15.48 3.35
CA VAL A 30 -3.64 14.67 2.26
C VAL A 30 -3.60 13.20 2.63
N LEU A 31 -3.18 12.86 3.85
CA LEU A 31 -3.19 11.49 4.37
C LEU A 31 -4.62 10.95 4.53
N GLY A 32 -5.57 11.78 4.98
CA GLY A 32 -6.98 11.40 5.06
C GLY A 32 -7.60 11.15 3.68
N PHE A 33 -7.30 12.00 2.70
CA PHE A 33 -7.70 11.81 1.31
C PHE A 33 -7.07 10.55 0.70
N ALA A 34 -5.76 10.36 0.88
CA ALA A 34 -5.03 9.19 0.42
C ALA A 34 -5.59 7.88 1.03
N GLY A 35 -5.83 7.86 2.33
CA GLY A 35 -6.45 6.72 3.01
C GLY A 35 -7.87 6.45 2.49
N GLY A 36 -8.65 7.49 2.23
CA GLY A 36 -9.98 7.37 1.61
C GLY A 36 -9.93 6.83 0.19
N LEU A 37 -8.97 7.27 -0.63
CA LEU A 37 -8.77 6.79 -2.00
C LEU A 37 -8.38 5.31 -2.01
N MET A 38 -7.43 4.91 -1.17
CA MET A 38 -7.04 3.51 -0.98
C MET A 38 -8.21 2.63 -0.56
N LEU A 39 -9.00 3.09 0.42
CA LEU A 39 -10.20 2.36 0.86
C LEU A 39 -11.25 2.26 -0.25
N GLY A 40 -11.41 3.33 -1.04
CA GLY A 40 -12.29 3.37 -2.20
C GLY A 40 -11.90 2.36 -3.27
N VAL A 41 -10.62 2.34 -3.68
CA VAL A 41 -10.10 1.38 -4.67
C VAL A 41 -10.26 -0.05 -4.18
N VAL A 42 -9.87 -0.34 -2.95
CA VAL A 42 -10.01 -1.69 -2.38
C VAL A 42 -11.48 -2.12 -2.31
N GLY A 43 -12.36 -1.25 -1.83
CA GLY A 43 -13.77 -1.59 -1.58
C GLY A 43 -14.66 -1.61 -2.82
N LEU A 44 -14.42 -0.71 -3.79
CA LEU A 44 -15.31 -0.52 -4.95
C LEU A 44 -14.81 -1.22 -6.22
N ASP A 45 -13.52 -1.56 -6.29
CA ASP A 45 -12.90 -2.13 -7.49
C ASP A 45 -12.31 -3.52 -7.20
N LEU A 46 -11.28 -3.58 -6.34
CA LEU A 46 -10.52 -4.82 -6.12
C LEU A 46 -11.34 -5.92 -5.42
N LEU A 47 -12.16 -5.56 -4.43
CA LEU A 47 -12.94 -6.54 -3.67
C LEU A 47 -14.08 -7.15 -4.51
N PRO A 48 -14.91 -6.37 -5.23
CA PRO A 48 -15.88 -6.92 -6.18
C PRO A 48 -15.24 -7.83 -7.24
N GLU A 49 -14.18 -7.37 -7.88
CA GLU A 49 -13.45 -8.13 -8.92
C GLU A 49 -12.90 -9.45 -8.36
N ALA A 50 -12.32 -9.42 -7.16
CA ALA A 50 -11.82 -10.63 -6.51
C ALA A 50 -12.93 -11.64 -6.18
N VAL A 51 -14.12 -11.17 -5.79
CA VAL A 51 -15.27 -12.03 -5.50
C VAL A 51 -15.80 -12.69 -6.77
N GLU A 52 -15.88 -11.95 -7.87
CA GLU A 52 -16.26 -12.48 -9.18
C GLU A 52 -15.22 -13.47 -9.73
N GLY A 53 -13.93 -13.13 -9.62
CA GLY A 53 -12.82 -13.93 -10.15
C GLY A 53 -12.43 -15.16 -9.33
N ALA A 54 -12.70 -15.20 -8.01
CA ALA A 54 -12.25 -16.30 -7.16
C ALA A 54 -12.84 -17.66 -7.52
N GLY A 55 -14.07 -17.70 -8.07
CA GLY A 55 -14.79 -18.90 -8.54
C GLY A 55 -15.05 -20.01 -7.51
N ARG A 56 -14.43 -19.93 -6.33
CA ARG A 56 -14.37 -20.96 -5.30
C ARG A 56 -14.99 -20.44 -4.02
N LYS A 57 -15.91 -21.24 -3.46
CA LYS A 57 -16.54 -20.98 -2.16
C LYS A 57 -16.02 -21.99 -1.14
N VAL A 58 -15.77 -21.52 0.07
CA VAL A 58 -15.36 -22.34 1.22
C VAL A 58 -16.45 -22.14 2.27
N TRP A 59 -17.13 -23.21 2.68
CA TRP A 59 -18.29 -23.14 3.60
C TRP A 59 -19.41 -22.18 3.13
N GLY A 60 -19.61 -22.06 1.81
CA GLY A 60 -20.61 -21.15 1.23
C GLY A 60 -20.16 -19.68 1.09
N VAL A 61 -18.99 -19.31 1.63
CA VAL A 61 -18.43 -17.95 1.55
C VAL A 61 -17.40 -17.89 0.40
N PRO A 62 -17.41 -16.84 -0.45
CA PRO A 62 -16.37 -16.64 -1.46
C PRO A 62 -14.96 -16.63 -0.85
N ALA A 63 -14.04 -17.39 -1.43
CA ALA A 63 -12.66 -17.48 -0.93
C ALA A 63 -11.95 -16.11 -0.88
N ALA A 64 -12.29 -15.19 -1.79
CA ALA A 64 -11.78 -13.82 -1.79
C ALA A 64 -12.06 -13.07 -0.48
N LEU A 65 -13.28 -13.18 0.07
CA LEU A 65 -13.64 -12.53 1.32
C LEU A 65 -12.88 -13.11 2.51
N LEU A 66 -12.68 -14.44 2.52
CA LEU A 66 -11.89 -15.10 3.56
C LEU A 66 -10.43 -14.66 3.50
N LEU A 67 -9.84 -14.58 2.30
CA LEU A 67 -8.48 -14.10 2.10
C LEU A 67 -8.33 -12.62 2.43
N PHE A 68 -9.33 -11.79 2.12
CA PHE A 68 -9.36 -10.38 2.50
C PHE A 68 -9.31 -10.21 4.03
N VAL A 69 -10.19 -10.91 4.76
CA VAL A 69 -10.20 -10.89 6.23
C VAL A 69 -8.90 -11.46 6.81
N ALA A 70 -8.40 -12.57 6.26
CA ALA A 70 -7.14 -13.15 6.68
C ALA A 70 -5.97 -12.17 6.50
N GLY A 71 -5.89 -11.51 5.34
CA GLY A 71 -4.89 -10.49 5.07
C GLY A 71 -4.94 -9.33 6.05
N PHE A 72 -6.14 -8.79 6.33
CA PHE A 72 -6.34 -7.74 7.32
C PHE A 72 -5.89 -8.17 8.73
N LEU A 73 -6.30 -9.36 9.18
CA LEU A 73 -5.91 -9.89 10.49
C LEU A 73 -4.40 -10.12 10.58
N THR A 74 -3.77 -10.65 9.53
CA THR A 74 -2.32 -10.81 9.48
C THR A 74 -1.61 -9.46 9.62
N ALA A 75 -2.03 -8.44 8.85
CA ALA A 75 -1.48 -7.10 8.97
C ALA A 75 -1.64 -6.54 10.39
N HIS A 76 -2.82 -6.70 10.98
CA HIS A 76 -3.12 -6.24 12.34
C HIS A 76 -2.25 -6.95 13.41
N VAL A 77 -2.05 -8.26 13.29
CA VAL A 77 -1.17 -9.02 14.19
C VAL A 77 0.28 -8.54 14.06
N VAL A 78 0.77 -8.35 12.83
CA VAL A 78 2.12 -7.84 12.59
C VAL A 78 2.30 -6.46 13.23
N GLU A 79 1.34 -5.54 13.04
CA GLU A 79 1.34 -4.22 13.66
C GLU A 79 1.44 -4.31 15.19
N ARG A 80 0.60 -5.15 15.81
CA ARG A 80 0.59 -5.36 17.25
C ARG A 80 1.89 -5.97 17.77
N LEU A 81 2.47 -6.94 17.08
CA LEU A 81 3.74 -7.55 17.46
C LEU A 81 4.89 -6.53 17.40
N LEU A 82 4.91 -5.67 16.37
CA LEU A 82 5.89 -4.58 16.26
C LEU A 82 5.72 -3.55 17.38
N ALA A 83 4.48 -3.18 17.72
CA ALA A 83 4.20 -2.28 18.83
C ALA A 83 4.66 -2.85 20.18
N LEU A 84 4.40 -4.14 20.44
CA LEU A 84 4.84 -4.83 21.65
C LEU A 84 6.38 -4.90 21.75
N ARG A 85 7.07 -5.18 20.64
CA ARG A 85 8.55 -5.17 20.61
C ARG A 85 9.12 -3.79 20.95
N ARG A 86 8.51 -2.71 20.47
CA ARG A 86 8.92 -1.33 20.79
C ARG A 86 8.75 -1.03 22.29
N ALA A 87 7.63 -1.43 22.87
CA ALA A 87 7.37 -1.25 24.30
C ALA A 87 8.35 -2.06 25.17
N ALA A 88 8.67 -3.30 24.78
CA ALA A 88 9.58 -4.18 25.51
C ALA A 88 11.05 -3.72 25.46
N HIS A 89 11.49 -3.05 24.39
CA HIS A 89 12.87 -2.54 24.26
C HIS A 89 13.11 -1.21 24.99
N GLY A 90 12.17 -0.76 25.83
CA GLY A 90 12.40 0.36 26.73
C GLY A 90 12.77 1.65 26.00
N ALA A 91 11.97 2.06 25.02
CA ALA A 91 12.05 3.40 24.43
C ALA A 91 11.77 4.46 25.52
N LYS A 92 12.80 4.80 26.30
CA LYS A 92 12.75 5.74 27.43
C LYS A 92 12.77 7.21 26.99
N ASN A 93 12.82 7.50 25.69
CA ASN A 93 12.74 8.85 25.16
C ASN A 93 11.76 8.89 23.97
N PRO A 94 10.64 9.63 24.06
CA PRO A 94 9.73 9.83 22.94
C PRO A 94 10.33 10.67 21.79
N GLU A 95 11.51 11.29 21.99
CA GLU A 95 12.16 12.18 21.02
C GLU A 95 13.20 11.50 20.10
N GLN A 96 13.48 10.21 20.26
CA GLN A 96 14.38 9.48 19.36
C GLN A 96 13.62 8.39 18.61
N VAL A 97 12.98 8.77 17.50
CA VAL A 97 12.32 7.85 16.55
C VAL A 97 13.17 7.52 15.29
N PRO A 98 14.52 7.54 15.26
CA PRO A 98 15.24 7.29 14.00
C PRO A 98 15.25 5.80 13.55
N GLN A 99 14.86 4.85 14.42
CA GLN A 99 14.88 3.41 14.07
C GLN A 99 13.65 2.91 13.29
N VAL A 100 12.55 3.66 13.26
CA VAL A 100 11.34 3.25 12.51
C VAL A 100 11.52 3.50 11.01
N GLY A 101 12.32 4.51 10.64
CA GLY A 101 12.52 4.93 9.25
C GLY A 101 13.10 3.83 8.35
N ILE A 102 14.13 3.10 8.78
CA ILE A 102 14.76 2.06 7.93
C ILE A 102 13.82 0.87 7.73
N GLY A 103 13.13 0.43 8.79
CA GLY A 103 12.16 -0.67 8.69
C GLY A 103 10.95 -0.31 7.84
N ALA A 104 10.44 0.92 7.99
CA ALA A 104 9.36 1.45 7.15
C ALA A 104 9.80 1.60 5.69
N ALA A 105 10.99 2.15 5.44
CA ALA A 105 11.55 2.27 4.09
C ALA A 105 11.72 0.89 3.43
N ALA A 106 12.26 -0.10 4.14
CA ALA A 106 12.40 -1.45 3.62
C ALA A 106 11.04 -2.11 3.31
N ALA A 107 10.04 -1.91 4.16
CA ALA A 107 8.69 -2.40 3.93
C ALA A 107 8.05 -1.75 2.68
N MET A 108 8.22 -0.44 2.50
CA MET A 108 7.72 0.28 1.32
C MET A 108 8.44 -0.13 0.04
N VAL A 109 9.75 -0.38 0.08
CA VAL A 109 10.47 -0.98 -1.06
C VAL A 109 9.89 -2.35 -1.43
N GLY A 110 9.63 -3.19 -0.43
CA GLY A 110 8.98 -4.49 -0.64
C GLY A 110 7.59 -4.37 -1.25
N HIS A 111 6.82 -3.36 -0.83
CA HIS A 111 5.49 -3.05 -1.38
C HIS A 111 5.58 -2.68 -2.87
N SER A 112 6.41 -1.69 -3.23
CA SER A 112 6.56 -1.27 -4.63
C SER A 112 7.10 -2.37 -5.55
N VAL A 113 7.91 -3.31 -5.03
CA VAL A 113 8.31 -4.50 -5.79
C VAL A 113 7.10 -5.40 -6.05
N ALA A 114 6.24 -5.62 -5.05
CA ALA A 114 5.02 -6.39 -5.22
C ALA A 114 4.08 -5.74 -6.25
N ASP A 115 3.97 -4.42 -6.27
CA ASP A 115 3.16 -3.68 -7.25
C ASP A 115 3.69 -3.84 -8.68
N GLY A 116 5.01 -3.77 -8.85
CA GLY A 116 5.66 -4.05 -10.13
C GLY A 116 5.43 -5.49 -10.62
N ILE A 117 5.47 -6.48 -9.72
CA ILE A 117 5.14 -7.88 -10.03
C ILE A 117 3.66 -8.00 -10.42
N ALA A 118 2.75 -7.33 -9.70
CA ALA A 118 1.32 -7.35 -9.96
C ALA A 118 0.98 -6.77 -11.35
N ILE A 119 1.58 -5.63 -11.72
CA ILE A 119 1.46 -5.05 -13.07
C ILE A 119 2.01 -6.03 -14.12
N GLY A 120 3.19 -6.60 -13.90
CA GLY A 120 3.80 -7.54 -14.84
C GLY A 120 2.97 -8.81 -15.03
N ALA A 121 2.34 -9.32 -13.97
CA ALA A 121 1.47 -10.48 -14.00
C ALA A 121 0.13 -10.19 -14.67
N SER A 122 -0.48 -9.03 -14.40
CA SER A 122 -1.80 -8.67 -14.96
C SER A 122 -1.77 -8.51 -16.48
N PHE A 123 -0.71 -7.93 -17.04
CA PHE A 123 -0.52 -7.84 -18.50
C PHE A 123 -0.32 -9.21 -19.18
N GLN A 124 0.08 -10.25 -18.44
CA GLN A 124 0.15 -11.62 -18.98
C GLN A 124 -1.24 -12.27 -19.05
N VAL A 125 -2.17 -11.86 -18.18
CA VAL A 125 -3.56 -12.34 -18.22
C VAL A 125 -4.32 -11.68 -19.38
N GLY A 126 -4.14 -10.38 -19.57
CA GLY A 126 -4.73 -9.66 -20.69
C GLY A 126 -4.48 -8.16 -20.61
N GLU A 127 -4.54 -7.50 -21.77
CA GLU A 127 -4.22 -6.07 -21.89
C GLU A 127 -5.18 -5.18 -21.07
N ALA A 128 -6.49 -5.47 -21.11
CA ALA A 128 -7.48 -4.72 -20.35
C ALA A 128 -7.25 -4.81 -18.83
N ILE A 129 -7.02 -6.03 -18.31
CA ILE A 129 -6.73 -6.28 -16.89
C ILE A 129 -5.40 -5.60 -16.50
N GLY A 130 -4.40 -5.68 -17.38
CA GLY A 130 -3.12 -4.98 -17.25
C GLY A 130 -3.29 -3.48 -17.04
N PHE A 131 -4.11 -2.83 -17.87
CA PHE A 131 -4.41 -1.40 -17.73
C PHE A 131 -5.18 -1.05 -16.46
N THR A 132 -6.17 -1.86 -16.06
CA THR A 132 -6.91 -1.63 -14.81
C THR A 132 -5.98 -1.68 -13.61
N VAL A 133 -5.17 -2.74 -13.49
CA VAL A 133 -4.20 -2.90 -12.40
C VAL A 133 -3.15 -1.78 -12.42
N ALA A 134 -2.64 -1.43 -13.60
CA ALA A 134 -1.71 -0.33 -13.78
C ALA A 134 -2.26 1.01 -13.27
N LEU A 135 -3.50 1.34 -13.63
CA LEU A 135 -4.14 2.58 -13.20
C LEU A 135 -4.36 2.59 -11.69
N ALA A 136 -4.78 1.45 -11.12
CA ALA A 136 -4.94 1.29 -9.69
C ALA A 136 -3.61 1.54 -8.95
N VAL A 137 -2.52 0.91 -9.40
CA VAL A 137 -1.17 1.08 -8.83
C VAL A 137 -0.69 2.52 -8.91
N ILE A 138 -0.66 3.11 -10.10
CA ILE A 138 -0.19 4.49 -10.32
C ILE A 138 -0.98 5.49 -9.45
N SER A 139 -2.29 5.27 -9.31
CA SER A 139 -3.14 6.18 -8.54
C SER A 139 -2.78 6.20 -7.05
N HIS A 140 -2.34 5.06 -6.50
CA HIS A 140 -2.04 4.96 -5.09
C HIS A 140 -0.56 5.09 -4.74
N ASP A 141 0.35 4.91 -5.71
CA ASP A 141 1.78 5.17 -5.54
C ASP A 141 2.08 6.59 -5.05
N PHE A 142 1.24 7.57 -5.43
CA PHE A 142 1.35 8.93 -4.88
C PHE A 142 1.18 8.94 -3.35
N ALA A 143 0.16 8.24 -2.85
CA ALA A 143 -0.09 8.12 -1.41
C ALA A 143 1.07 7.41 -0.71
N ASP A 144 1.63 6.39 -1.34
CA ASP A 144 2.76 5.62 -0.80
C ASP A 144 4.05 6.43 -0.75
N GLY A 145 4.33 7.20 -1.79
CA GLY A 145 5.43 8.16 -1.80
C GLY A 145 5.31 9.19 -0.68
N PHE A 146 4.11 9.73 -0.51
CA PHE A 146 3.81 10.68 0.55
C PHE A 146 4.00 10.04 1.94
N ASN A 147 3.44 8.85 2.15
CA ASN A 147 3.51 8.11 3.41
C ASN A 147 4.95 7.72 3.76
N THR A 148 5.70 7.17 2.80
CA THR A 148 7.11 6.80 2.94
C THR A 148 7.95 7.98 3.41
N TYR A 149 7.77 9.14 2.77
CA TYR A 149 8.50 10.35 3.14
C TYR A 149 8.13 10.83 4.55
N THR A 150 6.83 10.82 4.91
CA THR A 150 6.41 11.23 6.25
C THR A 150 6.88 10.28 7.35
N LEU A 151 6.88 8.96 7.11
CA LEU A 151 7.27 7.94 8.09
C LEU A 151 8.78 7.86 8.31
N THR A 152 9.58 8.23 7.31
CA THR A 152 11.05 8.19 7.39
C THR A 152 11.66 9.47 7.95
N ARG A 153 10.90 10.59 7.94
CA ARG A 153 11.34 11.90 8.44
C ARG A 153 10.70 12.30 9.79
N ALA A 154 9.68 11.57 10.25
CA ALA A 154 9.09 11.71 11.58
C ALA A 154 9.94 11.00 12.65
#